data_AF-A0A928NYG1-F1
#
_entry.id   AF-A0A928NYG1-F1
#
_cell.length_a   1.000
_cell.length_b   1.000
_cell.length_c   1.000
_cell.angle_alpha   90.00
_cell.angle_beta   90.00
_cell.angle_gamma   90.00
#
_symmetry.space_group_name_H-M   'P 1'
#
loop_
_entity.id
_entity.type
_entity.pdbx_description
1 polymer ?
#
loop_
_entity_poly.entity_id
_entity_poly.type
_entity_poly.pdbx_seq_one_letter_code
_entity_poly.pdbx_strand_id
1 'polypeptide(L)'
;MLLLKIEDRLFCHEEYYKIAKNEIQKILDTSGLSLCLTDDAVSNSYPLDVSLNLVFTGNLLIGKKDTVAKKVKEYAEDCQIPIVSVKQGYAKCSSLVLENAIVTADLGIETAAKNAGLDTLRITNGGVILPPYPYGFLGGASGACGKTVFFCGSIDRHPDGASITAFCRSHGYEVISLSNEPLFDAGTILFFDSI
;
A
#
# COMPACT_ATOMS: atom_id res chain seq x y z
N MET A 1 -5.22 -6.54 -4.12
CA MET A 1 -4.64 -5.26 -4.63
C MET A 1 -4.58 -5.36 -6.13
N LEU A 2 -5.11 -4.39 -6.88
CA LEU A 2 -5.24 -4.49 -8.35
C LEU A 2 -4.11 -3.78 -9.11
N LEU A 3 -3.49 -2.79 -8.47
CA LEU A 3 -2.42 -1.97 -9.02
C LEU A 3 -1.29 -1.88 -8.00
N LEU A 4 -0.05 -1.86 -8.48
CA LEU A 4 1.14 -1.58 -7.67
C LEU A 4 2.02 -0.59 -8.42
N LYS A 5 2.33 0.55 -7.78
CA LYS A 5 3.29 1.52 -8.31
C LYS A 5 4.64 1.31 -7.64
N ILE A 6 5.69 1.15 -8.45
CA ILE A 6 7.08 1.15 -8.01
C ILE A 6 7.81 2.12 -8.93
N GLU A 7 8.32 3.22 -8.38
CA GLU A 7 9.02 4.27 -9.14
C GLU A 7 8.22 4.72 -10.38
N ASP A 8 8.78 4.52 -11.58
CA ASP A 8 8.20 4.87 -12.89
C ASP A 8 7.31 3.77 -13.48
N ARG A 9 7.08 2.66 -12.75
CA ARG A 9 6.29 1.52 -13.20
C ARG A 9 4.94 1.41 -12.51
N LEU A 10 3.92 1.14 -13.31
CA LEU A 10 2.60 0.74 -12.85
C LEU A 10 2.36 -0.72 -13.21
N PHE A 11 2.37 -1.60 -12.21
CA PHE A 11 2.02 -3.00 -12.38
C PHE A 11 0.50 -3.17 -12.28
N CYS A 12 -0.07 -3.92 -13.21
CA CYS A 12 -1.49 -4.22 -13.27
C CYS A 12 -1.72 -5.66 -13.74
N HIS A 13 -2.71 -6.33 -13.16
CA HIS A 13 -3.18 -7.61 -13.68
C HIS A 13 -3.76 -7.47 -15.09
N GLU A 14 -3.37 -8.34 -16.02
CA GLU A 14 -3.85 -8.28 -17.41
C GLU A 14 -5.38 -8.35 -17.51
N GLU A 15 -6.00 -9.26 -16.75
CA GLU A 15 -7.46 -9.40 -16.72
C GLU A 15 -8.15 -8.15 -16.17
N TYR A 16 -7.56 -7.48 -15.18
CA TYR A 16 -8.10 -6.21 -14.67
C TYR A 16 -7.92 -5.08 -15.69
N TYR A 17 -6.78 -5.04 -16.39
CA TYR A 17 -6.54 -4.05 -17.45
C TYR A 17 -7.57 -4.15 -18.58
N LYS A 18 -8.01 -5.37 -18.96
CA LYS A 18 -9.07 -5.56 -19.96
C LYS A 18 -10.39 -4.88 -19.56
N ILE A 19 -10.67 -4.77 -18.25
CA ILE A 19 -11.89 -4.17 -17.70
C ILE A 19 -11.72 -2.66 -17.50
N ALA A 20 -10.58 -2.23 -16.93
CA ALA A 20 -10.32 -0.85 -16.53
C ALA A 20 -9.39 -0.11 -17.51
N LYS A 21 -9.36 -0.52 -18.77
CA LYS A 21 -8.41 -0.04 -19.78
C LYS A 21 -8.42 1.48 -19.90
N ASN A 22 -9.60 2.08 -19.95
CA ASN A 22 -9.76 3.51 -20.17
C ASN A 22 -9.26 4.33 -18.97
N GLU A 23 -9.54 3.86 -17.76
CA GLU A 23 -9.09 4.47 -16.51
C GLU A 23 -7.57 4.37 -16.38
N ILE A 24 -7.01 3.20 -16.67
CA ILE A 24 -5.56 3.00 -16.62
C ILE A 24 -4.87 3.82 -17.70
N GLN A 25 -5.40 3.89 -18.93
CA GLN A 25 -4.80 4.71 -19.99
C GLN A 25 -4.75 6.20 -19.61
N LYS A 26 -5.82 6.73 -18.98
CA LYS A 26 -5.81 8.11 -18.48
C LYS A 26 -4.71 8.35 -17.44
N ILE A 27 -4.47 7.37 -16.56
CA ILE A 27 -3.36 7.44 -15.58
C ILE A 27 -2.02 7.50 -16.34
N LEU A 28 -1.80 6.63 -17.32
CA LEU A 28 -0.53 6.58 -18.07
C LEU A 28 -0.29 7.88 -18.86
N ASP A 29 -1.32 8.37 -19.56
CA ASP A 29 -1.25 9.58 -20.39
C ASP A 29 -0.92 10.84 -19.57
N THR A 30 -1.29 10.84 -18.28
CA THR A 30 -1.04 11.97 -17.39
C THR A 30 0.23 11.82 -16.56
N SER A 31 0.70 10.60 -16.29
CA SER A 31 1.75 10.38 -15.28
C SER A 31 3.12 10.00 -15.79
N GLY A 32 3.27 9.76 -17.10
CA GLY A 32 4.54 9.30 -17.67
C GLY A 32 4.97 7.90 -17.20
N LEU A 33 4.11 7.19 -16.45
CA LEU A 33 4.38 5.85 -15.98
C LEU A 33 4.39 4.85 -17.14
N SER A 34 5.25 3.84 -17.02
CA SER A 34 5.26 2.69 -17.91
C SER A 34 4.41 1.55 -17.33
N LEU A 35 3.44 1.08 -18.11
CA LEU A 35 2.59 -0.04 -17.72
C LEU A 35 3.34 -1.37 -17.81
N CYS A 36 3.24 -2.18 -16.75
CA CYS A 36 3.74 -3.54 -16.67
C CYS A 36 2.58 -4.49 -16.39
N LEU A 37 2.15 -5.27 -17.39
CA LEU A 37 1.09 -6.25 -17.21
C LEU A 37 1.62 -7.56 -16.61
N THR A 38 0.90 -8.09 -15.62
CA THR A 38 1.16 -9.42 -15.03
C THR A 38 0.14 -10.42 -15.55
N ASP A 39 0.59 -11.59 -15.97
CA ASP A 39 -0.21 -12.73 -16.44
C ASP A 39 -0.40 -13.82 -15.37
N ASP A 40 0.08 -13.59 -14.14
CA ASP A 40 -0.13 -14.48 -13.00
C ASP A 40 -1.63 -14.73 -12.75
N ALA A 41 -1.97 -15.90 -12.19
CA ALA A 41 -3.34 -16.22 -11.83
C ALA A 41 -3.87 -15.27 -10.74
N VAL A 42 -5.04 -14.67 -10.98
CA VAL A 42 -5.71 -13.74 -10.06
C VAL A 42 -7.11 -14.24 -9.77
N SER A 43 -7.53 -14.10 -8.51
CA SER A 43 -8.92 -14.32 -8.12
C SER A 43 -9.29 -13.42 -6.94
N ASN A 44 -10.56 -13.42 -6.55
CA ASN A 44 -11.02 -12.74 -5.32
C ASN A 44 -10.77 -13.56 -4.04
N SER A 45 -9.97 -14.63 -4.13
CA SER A 45 -9.69 -15.55 -3.03
C SER A 45 -8.21 -15.61 -2.72
N TYR A 46 -7.89 -15.54 -1.43
CA TYR A 46 -6.54 -15.74 -0.94
C TYR A 46 -5.98 -17.13 -1.30
N PRO A 47 -4.71 -17.25 -1.73
CA PRO A 47 -3.69 -16.18 -1.83
C PRO A 47 -3.59 -15.51 -3.22
N LEU A 48 -4.53 -15.72 -4.14
CA LEU A 48 -4.43 -15.20 -5.51
C LEU A 48 -4.82 -13.73 -5.65
N ASP A 49 -5.24 -13.08 -4.56
CA ASP A 49 -5.67 -11.67 -4.50
C ASP A 49 -4.59 -10.72 -3.92
N VAL A 50 -3.43 -11.26 -3.54
CA VAL A 50 -2.35 -10.54 -2.84
C VAL A 50 -1.05 -10.40 -3.62
N SER A 51 -0.99 -10.84 -4.88
CA SER A 51 0.26 -10.87 -5.66
C SER A 51 0.87 -9.49 -5.97
N LEU A 52 0.05 -8.43 -5.97
CA LEU A 52 0.47 -7.03 -6.05
C LEU A 52 0.42 -6.27 -4.71
N ASN A 53 0.11 -6.95 -3.60
CA ASN A 53 -0.10 -6.31 -2.30
C ASN A 53 1.22 -6.14 -1.52
N LEU A 54 2.08 -5.28 -2.05
CA LEU A 54 3.45 -5.07 -1.58
C LEU A 54 3.65 -3.63 -1.09
N VAL A 55 4.34 -3.47 0.03
CA VAL A 55 4.86 -2.17 0.44
C VAL A 55 6.13 -1.90 -0.36
N PHE A 56 6.22 -0.72 -0.99
CA PHE A 56 7.45 -0.19 -1.56
C PHE A 56 7.84 1.09 -0.79
N THR A 57 8.97 1.08 -0.11
CA THR A 57 9.51 2.21 0.70
C THR A 57 10.98 1.95 1.00
N GLY A 58 11.79 2.99 1.28
CA GLY A 58 13.22 2.81 1.59
C GLY A 58 14.00 1.98 0.57
N ASN A 59 13.60 2.06 -0.71
CA ASN A 59 14.13 1.26 -1.82
C ASN A 59 14.09 -0.27 -1.59
N LEU A 60 13.04 -0.78 -0.94
CA LEU A 60 12.81 -2.20 -0.77
C LEU A 60 11.33 -2.54 -0.92
N LEU A 61 11.05 -3.82 -1.16
CA LEU A 61 9.70 -4.37 -1.18
C LEU A 61 9.46 -5.23 0.07
N ILE A 62 8.31 -5.06 0.74
CA ILE A 62 7.87 -5.96 1.82
C ILE A 62 6.55 -6.61 1.40
N GLY A 63 6.52 -7.94 1.43
CA GLY A 63 5.30 -8.72 1.25
C GLY A 63 5.52 -10.22 1.27
N LYS A 64 4.46 -10.98 0.99
CA LYS A 64 4.53 -12.44 0.98
C LYS A 64 5.24 -12.91 -0.29
N LYS A 65 6.56 -13.14 -0.20
CA LYS A 65 7.44 -13.41 -1.35
C LYS A 65 6.93 -14.50 -2.30
N ASP A 66 6.31 -15.55 -1.74
CA ASP A 66 5.82 -16.70 -2.52
C ASP A 66 4.61 -16.34 -3.41
N THR A 67 3.87 -15.27 -3.08
CA THR A 67 2.70 -14.82 -3.86
C THR A 67 3.01 -13.68 -4.81
N VAL A 68 4.18 -13.04 -4.70
CA VAL A 68 4.52 -11.88 -5.54
C VAL A 68 4.51 -12.26 -7.02
N ALA A 69 3.83 -11.44 -7.82
CA ALA A 69 3.71 -11.57 -9.26
C ALA A 69 5.09 -11.70 -9.93
N LYS A 70 5.21 -12.57 -10.94
CA LYS A 70 6.48 -12.87 -11.59
C LYS A 70 7.16 -11.60 -12.14
N LYS A 71 6.40 -10.75 -12.83
CA LYS A 71 6.91 -9.49 -13.41
C LYS A 71 7.43 -8.52 -12.37
N VAL A 72 6.87 -8.51 -11.16
CA VAL A 72 7.36 -7.68 -10.05
C VAL A 72 8.68 -8.23 -9.53
N LYS A 73 8.86 -9.56 -9.46
CA LYS A 73 10.14 -10.18 -9.09
C LYS A 73 11.24 -9.87 -10.11
N GLU A 74 10.93 -10.01 -11.39
CA GLU A 74 11.85 -9.67 -12.49
C GLU A 74 12.30 -8.21 -12.40
N TYR A 75 11.37 -7.27 -12.27
CA TYR A 75 11.70 -5.85 -12.11
C TYR A 75 12.54 -5.57 -10.85
N ALA A 76 12.17 -6.17 -9.72
CA ALA A 76 12.91 -6.01 -8.48
C ALA A 76 14.34 -6.54 -8.59
N GLU A 77 14.56 -7.65 -9.30
CA GLU A 77 15.88 -8.20 -9.58
C GLU A 77 16.70 -7.27 -10.50
N ASP A 78 16.11 -6.83 -11.61
CA ASP A 78 16.74 -5.92 -12.58
C ASP A 78 17.16 -4.59 -11.94
N CYS A 79 16.32 -4.04 -11.06
CA CYS A 79 16.57 -2.78 -10.35
C CYS A 79 17.32 -2.96 -9.01
N GLN A 80 17.70 -4.19 -8.66
CA GLN A 80 18.38 -4.51 -7.40
C GLN A 80 17.60 -4.08 -6.13
N ILE A 81 16.26 -4.13 -6.20
CA ILE A 81 15.35 -3.83 -5.10
C ILE A 81 15.13 -5.12 -4.27
N PRO A 82 15.60 -5.20 -3.01
CA PRO A 82 15.41 -6.39 -2.21
C PRO A 82 13.94 -6.61 -1.85
N ILE A 83 13.50 -7.87 -1.91
CA ILE A 83 12.17 -8.30 -1.44
C ILE A 83 12.30 -8.97 -0.06
N VAL A 84 11.83 -8.28 0.97
CA VAL A 84 11.74 -8.77 2.34
C VAL A 84 10.44 -9.56 2.53
N SER A 85 10.59 -10.84 2.88
CA SER A 85 9.45 -11.76 2.99
C SER A 85 8.74 -11.63 4.34
N VAL A 86 7.41 -11.53 4.30
CA VAL A 86 6.54 -11.61 5.48
C VAL A 86 5.43 -12.65 5.28
N LYS A 87 4.80 -13.08 6.38
CA LYS A 87 3.68 -14.05 6.31
C LYS A 87 2.38 -13.39 5.82
N GLN A 88 2.17 -12.12 6.17
CA GLN A 88 1.01 -11.32 5.81
C GLN A 88 0.96 -11.08 4.30
N GLY A 89 -0.10 -11.56 3.64
CA GLY A 89 -0.28 -11.36 2.20
C GLY A 89 -0.71 -9.94 1.85
N TYR A 90 -1.51 -9.30 2.72
CA TYR A 90 -2.05 -7.96 2.46
C TYR A 90 -1.08 -6.84 2.88
N ALA A 91 0.22 -6.96 2.60
CA ALA A 91 1.25 -6.11 3.21
C ALA A 91 1.03 -4.61 2.98
N LYS A 92 0.66 -4.18 1.77
CA LYS A 92 0.33 -2.77 1.48
C LYS A 92 -0.95 -2.32 2.16
N CYS A 93 -2.01 -3.13 2.11
CA CYS A 93 -3.27 -2.77 2.75
C CYS A 93 -3.10 -2.67 4.26
N SER A 94 -2.31 -3.55 4.88
CA SER A 94 -2.02 -3.55 6.32
C SER A 94 -1.11 -2.39 6.78
N SER A 95 -0.60 -1.57 5.87
CA SER A 95 0.48 -0.61 6.14
C SER A 95 0.20 0.77 5.56
N LEU A 96 0.16 1.80 6.41
CA LEU A 96 0.40 3.17 5.96
C LEU A 96 1.91 3.31 5.71
N VAL A 97 2.25 3.76 4.50
CA VAL A 97 3.63 3.81 3.99
C VAL A 97 4.06 5.27 3.88
N LEU A 98 5.18 5.60 4.52
CA LEU A 98 5.90 6.87 4.36
C LEU A 98 7.24 6.61 3.63
N GLU A 99 8.06 7.62 3.41
CA GLU A 99 9.30 7.52 2.62
C GLU A 99 10.34 6.52 3.19
N ASN A 100 10.49 6.45 4.51
CA ASN A 100 11.39 5.53 5.22
C ASN A 100 10.76 4.99 6.53
N ALA A 101 9.42 4.92 6.56
CA ALA A 101 8.71 4.51 7.76
C ALA A 101 7.37 3.83 7.43
N ILE A 102 6.93 2.97 8.35
CA ILE A 102 5.68 2.21 8.21
C ILE A 102 4.86 2.28 9.50
N VAL A 103 3.56 2.51 9.37
CA VAL A 103 2.59 2.29 10.45
C VAL A 103 1.79 1.05 10.14
N THR A 104 1.77 0.07 11.05
CA THR A 104 1.06 -1.19 10.85
C THR A 104 0.59 -1.79 12.17
N ALA A 105 -0.47 -2.61 12.12
CA ALA A 105 -0.88 -3.46 13.24
C ALA A 105 -0.19 -4.84 13.23
N ASP A 106 0.42 -5.23 12.10
CA ASP A 106 0.98 -6.57 11.88
C ASP A 106 2.42 -6.68 12.42
N LEU A 107 2.65 -7.66 13.31
CA LEU A 107 3.97 -7.89 13.91
C LEU A 107 5.02 -8.37 12.93
N GLY A 108 4.62 -9.17 11.94
CA GLY A 108 5.53 -9.68 10.93
C GLY A 108 6.05 -8.54 10.06
N ILE A 109 5.15 -7.65 9.64
CA ILE A 109 5.51 -6.45 8.87
C ILE A 109 6.40 -5.51 9.70
N GLU A 110 6.00 -5.18 10.93
CA GLU A 110 6.80 -4.29 11.80
C GLU A 110 8.21 -4.85 11.99
N THR A 111 8.34 -6.13 12.33
CA THR A 111 9.65 -6.77 12.58
C THR A 111 10.52 -6.76 11.32
N ALA A 112 9.94 -7.10 10.18
CA ALA A 112 10.64 -7.11 8.89
C ALA A 112 11.12 -5.70 8.51
N ALA A 113 10.27 -4.69 8.68
CA ALA A 113 10.59 -3.30 8.40
C ALA A 113 11.71 -2.76 9.31
N LYS A 114 11.62 -3.00 10.63
CA LYS A 114 12.69 -2.61 11.58
C LYS A 114 14.03 -3.25 11.24
N ASN A 115 14.03 -4.55 10.94
CA ASN A 115 15.26 -5.27 10.57
C ASN A 115 15.86 -4.76 9.25
N ALA A 116 15.05 -4.20 8.38
CA ALA A 116 15.48 -3.56 7.14
C ALA A 116 15.88 -2.08 7.32
N GLY A 117 15.87 -1.55 8.56
CA GLY A 117 16.29 -0.19 8.88
C GLY A 117 15.21 0.88 8.74
N LEU A 118 13.94 0.49 8.55
CA LEU A 118 12.82 1.43 8.52
C LEU A 118 12.37 1.79 9.95
N ASP A 119 11.92 3.02 10.13
CA ASP A 119 11.21 3.38 11.36
C ASP A 119 9.78 2.83 11.32
N THR A 120 9.23 2.48 12.48
CA THR A 120 7.90 1.87 12.54
C THR A 120 7.11 2.30 13.75
N LEU A 121 5.81 2.49 13.54
CA LEU A 121 4.83 2.57 14.62
C LEU A 121 3.93 1.33 14.60
N ARG A 122 3.95 0.56 15.69
CA ARG A 122 2.93 -0.46 15.93
C ARG A 122 1.64 0.19 16.43
N ILE A 123 0.52 -0.20 15.85
CA ILE A 123 -0.82 0.23 16.30
C ILE A 123 -1.70 -0.95 16.69
N THR A 124 -2.79 -0.64 17.38
CA THR A 124 -3.90 -1.55 17.66
C THR A 124 -4.58 -1.95 16.35
N ASN A 125 -4.94 -3.23 16.25
CA ASN A 125 -5.71 -3.74 15.12
C ASN A 125 -7.20 -3.32 15.24
N GLY A 126 -7.85 -3.01 14.12
CA GLY A 126 -9.23 -2.52 14.09
C GLY A 126 -9.32 -1.02 13.78
N GLY A 127 -10.42 -0.36 14.20
CA GLY A 127 -10.60 1.09 14.03
C GLY A 127 -10.84 1.56 12.59
N VAL A 128 -10.95 0.64 11.63
CA VAL A 128 -11.23 0.90 10.21
C VAL A 128 -12.42 0.04 9.79
N ILE A 129 -13.43 0.65 9.20
CA ILE A 129 -14.67 0.01 8.75
C ILE A 129 -14.45 -0.70 7.40
N LEU A 130 -14.83 -1.97 7.31
CA LEU A 130 -14.87 -2.72 6.04
C LEU A 130 -15.88 -3.89 6.10
N PRO A 131 -17.19 -3.66 5.96
CA PRO A 131 -18.16 -4.74 5.92
C PRO A 131 -17.93 -5.66 4.70
N PRO A 132 -18.17 -6.99 4.82
CA PRO A 132 -18.69 -7.70 5.98
C PRO A 132 -17.60 -8.13 6.99
N TYR A 133 -16.36 -7.72 6.80
CA TYR A 133 -15.26 -8.05 7.69
C TYR A 133 -15.40 -7.29 9.03
N PRO A 134 -14.84 -7.83 10.13
CA PRO A 134 -14.90 -7.16 11.43
C PRO A 134 -14.17 -5.81 11.44
N TYR A 135 -13.18 -5.65 10.57
CA TYR A 135 -12.44 -4.40 10.37
C TYR A 135 -11.69 -4.46 9.02
N GLY A 136 -11.36 -3.28 8.49
CA GLY A 136 -10.43 -3.08 7.39
C GLY A 136 -9.01 -2.76 7.87
N PHE A 137 -8.15 -2.34 6.96
CA PHE A 137 -6.76 -2.03 7.27
C PHE A 137 -6.41 -0.54 7.09
N LEU A 138 -5.48 -0.04 7.91
CA LEU A 138 -5.04 1.36 7.88
C LEU A 138 -4.47 1.78 6.51
N GLY A 139 -3.65 0.92 5.88
CA GLY A 139 -3.06 1.20 4.57
C GLY A 139 -4.05 1.14 3.41
N GLY A 140 -5.19 0.47 3.60
CA GLY A 140 -6.32 0.49 2.68
C GLY A 140 -7.24 1.71 2.87
N ALA A 141 -7.23 2.28 4.08
CA ALA A 141 -7.91 3.53 4.43
C ALA A 141 -7.03 4.79 4.28
N SER A 142 -5.85 4.69 3.63
CA SER A 142 -4.93 5.82 3.53
C SER A 142 -4.06 5.80 2.27
N GLY A 143 -3.40 6.93 2.02
CA GLY A 143 -2.30 7.06 1.06
C GLY A 143 -1.50 8.33 1.32
N ALA A 144 -0.26 8.37 0.86
CA ALA A 144 0.63 9.52 1.01
C ALA A 144 1.00 10.11 -0.35
N CYS A 145 1.03 11.44 -0.43
CA CYS A 145 1.49 12.21 -1.58
C CYS A 145 2.40 13.35 -1.09
N GLY A 146 3.62 13.44 -1.62
CA GLY A 146 4.63 14.36 -1.10
C GLY A 146 4.82 14.20 0.41
N LYS A 147 4.65 15.29 1.17
CA LYS A 147 4.68 15.33 2.63
C LYS A 147 3.29 15.45 3.25
N THR A 148 2.30 14.78 2.66
CA THR A 148 0.93 14.75 3.20
C THR A 148 0.36 13.34 3.17
N VAL A 149 -0.21 12.91 4.29
CA VAL A 149 -0.98 11.67 4.42
C VAL A 149 -2.46 11.98 4.39
N PHE A 150 -3.21 11.25 3.57
CA PHE A 150 -4.64 11.34 3.44
C PHE A 150 -5.30 10.08 4.01
N PHE A 151 -6.40 10.27 4.75
CA PHE A 151 -7.19 9.18 5.33
C PHE A 151 -8.64 9.19 4.80
N CYS A 152 -9.14 8.02 4.41
CA CYS A 152 -10.53 7.79 4.05
C CYS A 152 -11.41 7.79 5.31
N GLY A 153 -11.92 8.97 5.68
CA GLY A 153 -12.57 9.21 6.98
C GLY A 153 -11.68 10.06 7.89
N SER A 154 -11.96 10.01 9.19
CA SER A 154 -11.22 10.75 10.22
C SER A 154 -10.28 9.86 11.02
N ILE A 155 -8.97 10.17 10.98
CA ILE A 155 -7.96 9.47 11.78
C ILE A 155 -8.20 9.59 13.29
N ASP A 156 -8.89 10.65 13.74
CA ASP A 156 -9.26 10.87 15.14
C ASP A 156 -10.27 9.84 15.66
N ARG A 157 -10.91 9.09 14.76
CA ARG A 157 -11.82 7.98 15.10
C ARG A 157 -11.10 6.66 15.32
N HIS A 158 -9.81 6.57 14.99
CA HIS A 158 -8.99 5.38 15.24
C HIS A 158 -8.50 5.38 16.71
N PRO A 159 -8.45 4.21 17.40
CA PRO A 159 -7.96 4.13 18.79
C PRO A 159 -6.56 4.75 18.99
N ASP A 160 -5.68 4.58 18.02
CA ASP A 160 -4.32 5.14 18.01
C ASP A 160 -4.17 6.41 17.16
N GLY A 161 -5.27 7.09 16.80
CA GLY A 161 -5.26 8.22 15.87
C GLY A 161 -4.26 9.33 16.23
N ALA A 162 -4.17 9.66 17.52
CA ALA A 162 -3.21 10.64 18.03
C ALA A 162 -1.75 10.19 17.85
N SER A 163 -1.45 8.92 18.14
CA SER A 163 -0.10 8.35 17.96
C SER A 163 0.29 8.26 16.49
N ILE A 164 -0.64 7.87 15.61
CA ILE A 164 -0.44 7.83 14.16
C ILE A 164 -0.14 9.23 13.63
N THR A 165 -0.93 10.22 14.06
CA THR A 165 -0.74 11.62 13.67
C THR A 165 0.61 12.17 14.14
N ALA A 166 0.98 11.90 15.39
CA ALA A 166 2.27 12.33 15.95
C ALA A 166 3.44 11.69 15.18
N PHE A 167 3.35 10.41 14.85
CA PHE A 167 4.38 9.71 14.08
C PHE A 167 4.50 10.25 12.65
N CYS A 168 3.39 10.50 11.96
CA CYS A 168 3.43 11.12 10.63
C CYS A 168 4.14 12.50 10.70
N ARG A 169 3.76 13.33 11.68
CA ARG A 169 4.36 14.66 11.88
C ARG A 169 5.84 14.62 12.25
N SER A 170 6.28 13.65 13.05
CA SER A 170 7.71 13.50 13.36
C SER A 170 8.54 13.12 12.13
N HIS A 171 7.92 12.52 11.11
CA HIS A 171 8.51 12.25 9.79
C HIS A 171 8.29 13.39 8.78
N GLY A 172 7.80 14.55 9.24
CA GLY A 172 7.58 15.74 8.43
C GLY A 172 6.34 15.69 7.54
N TYR A 173 5.38 14.82 7.83
CA TYR A 173 4.12 14.76 7.10
C TYR A 173 3.01 15.57 7.77
N GLU A 174 2.26 16.30 6.95
CA GLU A 174 0.93 16.77 7.29
C GLU A 174 -0.07 15.61 7.24
N VAL A 175 -1.14 15.71 8.04
CA VAL A 175 -2.18 14.68 8.14
C VAL A 175 -3.53 15.28 7.83
N ILE A 176 -4.21 14.72 6.83
CA ILE A 176 -5.50 15.17 6.35
C ILE A 176 -6.51 14.03 6.41
N SER A 177 -7.59 14.25 7.16
CA SER A 177 -8.80 13.43 7.13
C SER A 177 -9.71 13.89 6.00
N LEU A 178 -10.11 13.00 5.10
CA LEU A 178 -10.97 13.36 3.96
C LEU A 178 -12.43 13.60 4.34
N SER A 179 -12.83 13.20 5.55
CA SER A 179 -14.14 13.52 6.14
C SER A 179 -14.10 13.40 7.67
N ASN A 180 -15.20 13.72 8.34
CA ASN A 180 -15.37 13.55 9.80
C ASN A 180 -15.98 12.19 10.20
N GLU A 181 -16.26 11.34 9.21
CA GLU A 181 -16.82 9.99 9.39
C GLU A 181 -15.76 9.01 9.94
N PRO A 182 -16.16 7.85 10.49
CA PRO A 182 -15.20 6.81 10.84
C PRO A 182 -14.29 6.43 9.67
N LEU A 183 -13.04 6.04 9.97
CA LEU A 183 -12.15 5.49 8.95
C LEU A 183 -12.81 4.29 8.27
N PHE A 184 -12.67 4.19 6.95
CA PHE A 184 -13.10 3.04 6.18
C PHE A 184 -12.03 2.64 5.15
N ASP A 185 -11.93 1.35 4.89
CA ASP A 185 -10.96 0.81 3.93
C ASP A 185 -11.52 0.90 2.51
N ALA A 186 -10.84 1.67 1.66
CA ALA A 186 -11.19 1.89 0.26
C ALA A 186 -10.26 1.14 -0.71
N GLY A 187 -9.37 0.28 -0.20
CA GLY A 187 -8.41 -0.47 -1.00
C GLY A 187 -7.07 0.24 -1.27
N THR A 188 -6.83 1.41 -0.66
CA THR A 188 -5.70 2.37 -0.81
C THR A 188 -6.07 3.61 -1.63
N ILE A 189 -5.41 4.73 -1.34
CA ILE A 189 -5.36 5.89 -2.25
C ILE A 189 -4.06 5.83 -3.04
N LEU A 190 -4.14 5.94 -4.37
CA LEU A 190 -2.97 6.05 -5.26
C LEU A 190 -2.86 7.47 -5.80
N PHE A 191 -1.62 7.97 -5.84
CA PHE A 191 -1.30 9.29 -6.38
C PHE A 191 -0.40 9.16 -7.60
N PHE A 192 -0.73 9.96 -8.61
CA PHE A 192 -0.04 10.00 -9.89
C PHE A 192 0.27 11.46 -10.20
N ASP A 193 1.55 11.81 -10.25
CA ASP A 193 1.99 13.15 -10.60
C ASP A 193 1.74 13.40 -12.08
N SER A 194 1.37 14.62 -12.47
CA SER A 194 1.21 14.97 -13.88
C SER A 194 2.54 15.31 -14.53
N ILE A 195 2.76 14.88 -15.78
CA ILE A 195 3.89 15.30 -16.63
C ILE A 195 3.75 16.72 -17.17
#